data_AF-A0A392RJW8-F1
#
_entry.id   AF-A0A392RJW8-F1
#
_cell.length_a   1.000
_cell.length_b   1.000
_cell.length_c   1.000
_cell.angle_alpha   90.00
_cell.angle_beta   90.00
_cell.angle_gamma   90.00
#
_symmetry.space_group_name_H-M   'P 1'
#
loop_
_entity.id
_entity.type
_entity.pdbx_description
1 polymer ?
#
loop_
_entity_poly.entity_id
_entity_poly.type
_entity_poly.pdbx_seq_one_letter_code
_entity_poly.pdbx_strand_id
1 'polypeptide(L)'
;MAHQIKEIRDRLDKVTADRARFGLTSVDPGLVVQQTEMTSPDIDPSSVIGREKEKDDIINLLMQPHLHGDGDGDKSMCVIPILGIGGLGKTTLA
;
A
#
# COMPACT_ATOMS: atom_id res chain seq x y z
N MET A 1 47.23 11.75 -9.99
CA MET A 1 46.06 12.63 -10.00
C MET A 1 45.42 12.77 -11.39
N ALA A 2 46.03 13.43 -12.39
CA ALA A 2 45.40 13.64 -13.70
C ALA A 2 45.01 12.34 -14.44
N HIS A 3 45.88 11.32 -14.40
CA HIS A 3 45.59 10.01 -15.00
C HIS A 3 44.42 9.28 -14.33
N GLN A 4 44.32 9.34 -13.01
CA GLN A 4 43.23 8.73 -12.24
C GLN A 4 41.88 9.41 -12.54
N ILE A 5 41.89 10.75 -12.67
CA ILE A 5 40.71 11.52 -13.07
C ILE A 5 40.25 11.12 -14.49
N LYS A 6 41.19 10.89 -15.41
CA LYS A 6 40.88 10.43 -16.77
C LYS A 6 40.21 9.05 -16.75
N GLU A 7 40.77 8.10 -16.02
CA GLU A 7 40.22 6.75 -15.90
C GLU A 7 38.78 6.73 -15.35
N ILE A 8 38.49 7.59 -14.36
CA ILE A 8 37.14 7.73 -13.81
C ILE A 8 36.15 8.24 -14.88
N ARG A 9 36.55 9.20 -15.71
CA ARG A 9 35.71 9.69 -16.81
C ARG A 9 35.43 8.62 -17.84
N ASP A 10 36.47 7.91 -18.28
CA ASP A 10 36.34 6.84 -19.28
C ASP A 10 35.37 5.73 -18.80
N ARG A 11 35.41 5.41 -17.50
CA ARG A 11 34.45 4.47 -16.87
C ARG A 11 33.03 5.02 -16.83
N LEU A 12 32.85 6.31 -16.55
CA LEU A 12 31.53 6.94 -16.52
C LEU A 12 30.90 7.03 -17.92
N ASP A 13 31.72 7.31 -18.93
CA ASP A 13 31.28 7.31 -20.34
C ASP A 13 30.84 5.92 -20.78
N LYS A 14 31.58 4.86 -20.37
CA LYS A 14 31.18 3.48 -20.62
C LYS A 14 29.84 3.15 -19.97
N VAL A 15 29.62 3.53 -18.71
CA VAL A 15 28.33 3.33 -18.02
C VAL A 15 27.20 4.06 -18.75
N THR A 16 27.47 5.25 -19.27
CA THR A 16 26.49 6.03 -20.04
C THR A 16 26.15 5.37 -21.37
N ALA A 17 27.15 4.84 -22.08
CA ALA A 17 26.95 4.10 -23.33
C ALA A 17 26.18 2.79 -23.11
N ASP A 18 26.53 2.05 -22.06
CA ASP A 18 25.85 0.81 -21.69
C ASP A 18 24.39 1.10 -21.29
N ARG A 19 24.13 2.17 -20.51
CA ARG A 19 22.77 2.63 -20.18
C ARG A 19 21.93 2.85 -21.43
N ALA A 20 22.48 3.55 -22.44
CA ALA A 20 21.79 3.79 -23.70
C ALA A 20 21.59 2.49 -24.50
N ARG A 21 22.62 1.64 -24.58
CA ARG A 21 22.57 0.33 -25.27
C ARG A 21 21.52 -0.60 -24.69
N PHE A 22 21.36 -0.60 -23.37
CA PHE A 22 20.38 -1.42 -22.67
C PHE A 22 19.01 -0.75 -22.55
N GLY A 23 18.83 0.47 -23.09
CA GLY A 23 17.55 1.19 -23.03
C GLY A 23 17.11 1.57 -21.61
N LEU A 24 18.06 1.75 -20.68
CA LEU A 24 17.75 2.03 -19.28
C LEU A 24 17.27 3.47 -19.09
N THR A 25 15.97 3.64 -18.89
CA THR A 25 15.37 4.93 -18.54
C THR A 25 15.46 5.19 -17.04
N SER A 26 15.63 6.45 -16.66
CA SER A 26 15.46 6.81 -15.25
C SER A 26 13.98 6.64 -14.92
N VAL A 27 13.66 5.79 -13.94
CA VAL A 27 12.33 5.77 -13.35
C VAL A 27 12.35 6.86 -12.28
N ASP A 28 11.44 7.82 -12.36
CA ASP A 28 11.20 8.72 -11.25
C ASP A 28 10.62 7.89 -10.09
N PRO A 29 11.27 7.82 -8.91
CA PRO A 29 10.64 7.21 -7.74
C PRO A 29 9.41 8.01 -7.29
N GLY A 30 9.27 9.25 -7.76
CA GLY A 30 8.08 10.08 -7.62
C GLY A 30 6.84 9.33 -8.14
N LEU A 31 5.92 9.06 -7.21
CA LEU A 31 4.68 8.33 -7.42
C LEU A 31 4.76 6.79 -7.57
N VAL A 32 5.82 6.15 -7.09
CA VAL A 32 5.62 4.84 -6.44
C VAL A 32 5.21 5.09 -4.98
N VAL A 33 4.18 5.92 -4.76
CA VAL A 33 3.14 5.44 -3.85
C VAL A 33 2.80 4.11 -4.48
N GLN A 34 3.17 3.00 -3.84
CA GLN A 34 2.69 1.70 -4.26
C GLN A 34 1.23 1.93 -4.60
N GLN A 35 0.87 1.91 -5.90
CA GLN A 35 -0.47 1.56 -6.25
C GLN A 35 -0.53 0.12 -5.74
N THR A 36 -0.86 -0.01 -4.45
CA THR A 36 -1.41 -1.24 -3.92
C THR A 36 -2.45 -1.61 -4.96
N GLU A 37 -2.28 -2.79 -5.56
CA GLU A 37 -3.28 -3.29 -6.51
C GLU A 37 -4.65 -2.98 -5.89
N MET A 38 -5.48 -2.24 -6.63
CA MET A 38 -6.79 -1.89 -6.11
C MET A 38 -7.52 -3.19 -5.86
N THR A 39 -7.61 -3.59 -4.59
CA THR A 39 -8.35 -4.77 -4.20
C THR A 39 -9.82 -4.40 -4.14
N SER A 40 -10.51 -4.54 -5.27
CA SER A 40 -11.97 -4.63 -5.27
C SER A 40 -12.31 -6.12 -5.17
N PRO A 41 -13.03 -6.56 -4.13
CA PRO A 41 -13.48 -7.94 -4.07
C PRO A 41 -14.54 -8.16 -5.17
N ASP A 42 -14.12 -8.72 -6.31
CA ASP A 42 -15.04 -9.25 -7.33
C ASP A 42 -15.48 -10.66 -6.91
N ILE A 43 -16.26 -10.72 -5.83
CA ILE A 43 -16.73 -11.96 -5.22
C ILE A 43 -18.23 -11.90 -4.98
N ASP A 44 -18.92 -13.04 -5.12
CA ASP A 44 -20.29 -13.19 -4.66
C ASP A 44 -20.30 -13.30 -3.13
N PRO A 45 -20.93 -12.39 -2.37
CA PRO A 45 -20.99 -12.46 -0.91
C PRO A 45 -21.62 -13.76 -0.40
N SER A 46 -22.48 -14.41 -1.20
CA SER A 46 -23.10 -15.69 -0.84
C SER A 46 -22.11 -16.86 -0.79
N SER A 47 -20.96 -16.71 -1.48
CA SER A 47 -19.89 -17.72 -1.51
C SER A 47 -18.94 -17.64 -0.31
N VAL A 48 -19.02 -16.57 0.49
CA VAL A 48 -18.18 -16.37 1.67
C VAL A 48 -18.76 -17.13 2.86
N ILE A 49 -17.96 -18.01 3.45
CA ILE A 49 -18.36 -18.84 4.60
C ILE A 49 -17.44 -18.61 5.80
N GLY A 50 -17.96 -18.80 7.02
CA GLY A 50 -17.15 -18.78 8.25
C GLY A 50 -16.76 -17.39 8.73
N ARG A 51 -17.47 -16.35 8.26
CA ARG A 51 -17.27 -14.93 8.62
C ARG A 51 -18.43 -14.31 9.38
N GLU A 52 -19.44 -15.12 9.71
CA GLU A 52 -20.70 -14.67 10.31
C GLU A 52 -20.44 -13.95 11.63
N LYS A 53 -19.60 -14.53 12.49
CA LYS A 53 -19.24 -13.93 13.78
C LYS A 53 -18.50 -12.59 13.63
N GLU A 54 -17.44 -12.56 12.81
CA GLU A 54 -16.63 -11.36 12.63
C GLU A 54 -17.46 -10.22 12.01
N LYS A 55 -18.37 -10.56 11.09
CA LYS A 55 -19.34 -9.61 10.52
C LYS A 55 -20.24 -9.01 11.60
N ASP A 56 -20.84 -9.84 12.46
CA ASP A 56 -21.73 -9.36 13.52
C ASP A 56 -20.95 -8.50 14.55
N ASP A 57 -19.73 -8.91 14.90
CA ASP A 57 -18.85 -8.15 15.80
C ASP A 57 -18.52 -6.76 15.22
N ILE A 58 -18.18 -6.68 13.93
CA ILE A 58 -17.90 -5.39 13.25
C ILE A 58 -19.16 -4.53 13.16
N ILE A 59 -20.32 -5.10 12.82
CA ILE A 59 -21.59 -4.36 12.81
C ILE A 59 -21.88 -3.77 14.19
N ASN A 60 -21.70 -4.55 15.25
CA ASN A 60 -21.90 -4.06 16.62
C ASN A 60 -20.96 -2.90 16.96
N LEU A 61 -19.68 -2.97 16.58
CA LEU A 61 -18.72 -1.87 16.76
C LEU A 61 -19.12 -0.60 15.99
N LEU A 62 -19.62 -0.75 14.76
CA LEU A 62 -20.08 0.37 13.93
C LEU A 62 -21.36 1.03 14.47
N MET A 63 -22.22 0.26 15.15
CA MET A 63 -23.48 0.76 15.71
C MET A 63 -23.29 1.39 17.10
N GLN A 64 -22.12 1.26 17.73
CA GLN A 64 -21.87 1.86 19.04
C GLN A 64 -21.81 3.39 18.94
N PRO A 65 -22.55 4.12 19.79
CA PRO A 65 -22.44 5.57 19.84
C PRO A 65 -21.03 5.96 20.29
N HIS A 66 -20.37 6.81 19.50
CA HIS A 66 -19.03 7.29 19.83
C HIS A 66 -19.16 8.40 20.89
N LEU A 67 -19.00 8.01 22.16
CA LEU A 67 -19.29 8.86 23.33
C LEU A 67 -18.23 9.94 23.66
N HIS A 68 -17.22 10.13 22.80
CA HIS A 68 -16.21 11.18 22.97
C HIS A 68 -16.48 12.34 22.01
N GLY A 69 -17.41 13.20 22.42
CA GLY A 69 -17.60 14.54 21.87
C GLY A 69 -17.56 15.53 23.02
N ASP A 70 -16.37 15.83 23.53
CA ASP A 70 -16.19 17.01 24.38
C ASP A 70 -16.40 18.24 23.48
N GLY A 71 -17.19 19.19 23.98
CA GLY A 71 -17.81 20.27 23.22
C GLY A 71 -16.94 20.96 22.16
N ASP A 72 -17.64 21.31 21.07
CA ASP A 72 -17.19 22.14 19.94
C ASP A 72 -16.30 21.43 18.90
N GLY A 73 -16.96 20.77 17.94
CA GLY A 73 -16.39 20.53 16.62
C GLY A 73 -15.59 19.25 16.40
N ASP A 74 -15.49 18.34 17.38
CA ASP A 74 -14.63 17.16 17.23
C ASP A 74 -15.32 16.01 16.48
N LYS A 75 -14.89 15.77 15.24
CA LYS A 75 -15.33 14.63 14.42
C LYS A 75 -14.60 13.39 14.91
N SER A 76 -15.11 12.73 15.94
CA SER A 76 -14.55 11.46 16.42
C SER A 76 -14.49 10.45 15.27
N MET A 77 -13.28 10.09 14.83
CA MET A 77 -13.07 9.09 13.78
C MET A 77 -13.01 7.70 14.41
N CYS A 78 -13.95 6.82 14.04
CA CYS A 78 -13.92 5.41 14.42
C CYS A 78 -13.06 4.62 13.41
N VAL A 79 -12.07 3.88 13.90
CA VAL A 79 -11.20 3.02 13.09
C VAL A 79 -11.27 1.59 13.61
N ILE A 80 -11.57 0.63 12.72
CA ILE A 80 -11.64 -0.81 13.04
C ILE A 80 -10.56 -1.54 12.23
N PRO A 81 -9.39 -1.84 12.81
CA PRO A 81 -8.32 -2.55 12.09
C PRO A 81 -8.61 -4.04 11.98
N ILE A 82 -8.45 -4.62 10.78
CA ILE A 82 -8.52 -6.07 10.53
C ILE A 82 -7.10 -6.63 10.41
N LEU A 83 -6.67 -7.45 11.37
CA LEU A 83 -5.31 -7.97 11.46
C LEU A 83 -5.25 -9.48 11.22
N GLY A 84 -4.13 -9.97 10.69
CA GLY A 84 -3.92 -11.40 10.45
C GLY A 84 -2.90 -11.69 9.33
N ILE A 85 -2.46 -12.94 9.27
CA ILE A 85 -1.48 -13.41 8.28
C ILE A 85 -1.96 -13.29 6.82
N GLY A 86 -1.04 -13.42 5.86
CA GLY A 86 -1.36 -13.47 4.43
C GLY A 86 -2.30 -14.64 4.10
N GLY A 87 -3.20 -14.45 3.13
CA GLY A 87 -4.17 -15.49 2.71
C GLY A 87 -5.34 -15.72 3.67
N LEU A 88 -5.40 -15.03 4.82
CA LEU A 88 -6.48 -15.20 5.80
C LEU A 88 -7.83 -14.61 5.35
N GLY A 89 -7.94 -13.97 4.20
CA GLY A 89 -9.22 -13.40 3.73
C GLY A 89 -9.63 -12.07 4.40
N LYS A 90 -8.68 -11.27 4.90
CA LYS A 90 -8.97 -9.94 5.50
C LYS A 90 -9.68 -9.00 4.53
N THR A 91 -9.20 -8.95 3.30
CA THR A 91 -9.78 -8.17 2.20
C THR A 91 -11.11 -8.74 1.69
N THR A 92 -11.40 -10.01 2.00
CA THR A 92 -12.70 -10.64 1.71
C THR A 92 -13.75 -10.23 2.74
N LEU A 93 -13.32 -9.97 3.99
CA LEU A 93 -14.20 -9.54 5.08
C LEU A 93 -14.52 -8.03 5.03
N ALA A 94 -13.55 -7.21 4.60
CA ALA A 94 -13.67 -5.76 4.47
C ALA A 94 -14.35 -5.35 3.16
#